data_AF-A0A194SAT1-F1
#
_entry.id   AF-A0A194SAT1-F1
#
_cell.length_a   1.000
_cell.length_b   1.000
_cell.length_c   1.000
_cell.angle_alpha   90.00
_cell.angle_beta   90.00
_cell.angle_gamma   90.00
#
_symmetry.space_group_name_H-M   'P 1'
#
loop_
_entity.id
_entity.type
_entity.pdbx_description
1 polymer ?
#
loop_
_entity_poly.entity_id
_entity_poly.type
_entity_poly.pdbx_seq_one_letter_code
_entity_poly.pdbx_strand_id
1 'polypeptide(L)' 'MASSLSASCNAPKHHYDTCFNHWLKSYLVLVAPPLTNPADTAAGLKERERRNKQIDDKKRELDDNCGEAYKAYQSCLK' A
#
# COMPACT_ATOMS: atom_id res chain seq x y z
N MET A 1 -16.62 3.91 -8.08
CA MET A 1 -15.19 3.92 -8.45
C MET A 1 -14.97 5.00 -9.50
N ALA A 2 -13.87 5.74 -9.44
CA ALA A 2 -13.61 6.80 -10.41
C ALA A 2 -13.37 6.21 -11.81
N SER A 3 -13.78 6.94 -12.85
CA SER A 3 -13.44 6.56 -14.24
C SER A 3 -11.96 6.81 -14.52
N SER A 4 -11.41 6.02 -15.44
CA SER A 4 -10.10 6.23 -16.05
C SER A 4 -10.17 7.29 -17.15
N LEU A 5 -9.01 7.80 -17.57
CA LEU A 5 -8.86 8.72 -18.71
C LEU A 5 -9.38 8.12 -20.02
N SER A 6 -9.20 6.81 -20.20
CA SER A 6 -9.82 6.04 -21.28
C SER A 6 -10.88 5.09 -20.70
N ALA A 7 -12.08 5.10 -21.29
CA ALA A 7 -13.18 4.25 -20.86
C ALA A 7 -12.87 2.75 -20.95
N SER A 8 -12.04 2.34 -21.93
CA SER A 8 -11.59 0.95 -22.07
C SER A 8 -10.76 0.46 -20.87
N CYS A 9 -10.15 1.39 -20.12
CA CYS A 9 -9.31 1.09 -18.97
C CYS A 9 -10.05 1.18 -17.62
N ASN A 10 -11.37 1.37 -17.62
CA ASN A 10 -12.16 1.41 -16.38
C ASN A 10 -12.11 0.09 -15.61
N ALA A 11 -12.27 -1.04 -16.30
CA ALA A 11 -12.24 -2.36 -15.68
C ALA A 11 -10.90 -2.67 -14.98
N PRO A 12 -9.73 -2.57 -15.65
CA PRO A 12 -8.45 -2.82 -14.97
C PRO A 12 -8.16 -1.78 -13.88
N LYS A 13 -8.59 -0.52 -14.04
CA LYS A 13 -8.50 0.49 -12.98
C LYS A 13 -9.28 0.07 -11.74
N HIS A 14 -10.56 -0.30 -11.88
CA HIS A 14 -11.40 -0.65 -10.72
C HIS A 14 -10.88 -1.89 -10.01
N HIS A 15 -10.31 -2.84 -10.75
CA HIS A 15 -9.65 -4.00 -10.16
C HIS A 15 -8.41 -3.61 -9.33
N TYR A 16 -7.50 -2.79 -9.87
CA TYR A 16 -6.36 -2.28 -9.12
C TYR A 16 -6.77 -1.45 -7.91
N ASP A 17 -7.69 -0.48 -8.08
CA ASP A 17 -8.16 0.40 -7.01
C ASP A 17 -8.79 -0.42 -5.87
N THR A 18 -9.48 -1.52 -6.16
CA THR A 18 -10.07 -2.41 -5.14
C THR A 18 -8.97 -3.09 -4.32
N CYS A 19 -7.97 -3.67 -4.99
CA CYS A 19 -6.83 -4.32 -4.35
C CYS A 19 -6.03 -3.33 -3.51
N PHE A 20 -5.67 -2.19 -4.11
CA PHE A 20 -4.91 -1.14 -3.45
C PHE A 20 -5.65 -0.56 -2.24
N ASN A 21 -6.94 -0.27 -2.34
CA ASN A 21 -7.71 0.28 -1.22
C ASN A 21 -7.83 -0.71 -0.05
N HIS A 22 -7.90 -2.02 -0.34
CA HIS A 22 -7.87 -3.04 0.71
C HIS A 22 -6.51 -3.04 1.42
N TRP A 23 -5.41 -3.08 0.67
CA TRP A 23 -4.06 -2.98 1.21
C TRP A 23 -3.82 -1.68 2.00
N LEU A 24 -4.23 -0.54 1.45
CA LEU A 24 -4.02 0.80 2.00
C LEU A 24 -4.63 0.94 3.39
N LYS A 25 -5.82 0.39 3.62
CA LYS A 25 -6.44 0.39 4.95
C LYS A 25 -5.52 -0.25 6.00
N SER A 26 -4.92 -1.40 5.68
CA SER A 26 -3.99 -2.08 6.59
C SER A 26 -2.67 -1.32 6.76
N TYR A 27 -2.19 -0.70 5.70
CA TYR A 27 -0.98 0.11 5.72
C TYR A 27 -1.14 1.37 6.59
N LEU A 28 -2.28 2.06 6.49
CA LEU A 28 -2.56 3.26 7.28
C LEU A 28 -2.59 2.97 8.78
N VAL A 29 -3.13 1.82 9.20
CA VAL A 29 -3.12 1.38 10.61
C VAL A 29 -1.69 1.18 11.13
N LEU A 30 -0.73 0.84 10.26
CA LEU A 30 0.67 0.65 10.63
C LEU A 30 1.43 1.97 10.75
N VAL A 31 1.17 2.94 9.88
CA VAL A 31 1.95 4.19 9.79
C VAL A 31 1.36 5.36 10.57
N ALA A 32 0.04 5.44 10.70
CA ALA A 32 -0.65 6.57 11.32
C ALA A 32 -0.46 6.71 12.83
N PRO A 33 -0.48 5.64 13.66
CA PRO A 33 -0.37 5.83 15.09
C PRO A 33 1.03 6.33 15.47
N PRO A 34 1.17 7.22 16.47
CA PRO A 34 2.49 7.60 16.97
C PRO A 34 3.22 6.39 17.56
N LEU A 35 4.51 6.54 17.83
CA LEU A 35 5.23 5.53 18.60
C LEU A 35 4.70 5.52 20.02
N THR A 36 4.59 4.33 20.59
CA THR A 36 4.13 4.13 21.96
C THR A 36 5.20 4.57 22.95
N ASN A 37 6.48 4.41 22.57
CA ASN A 37 7.63 4.81 23.36
C ASN A 37 8.30 6.08 22.80
N PRO A 38 8.92 6.92 23.65
CA PRO A 38 9.73 8.05 23.20
C PRO A 38 10.83 7.59 22.25
N ALA A 39 11.04 8.36 21.18
CA ALA A 39 11.88 8.00 20.04
C ALA A 39 13.36 7.80 20.39
N ASP A 40 13.82 8.47 21.44
CA ASP A 40 15.18 8.51 21.96
C ASP A 40 15.49 7.37 22.95
N THR A 41 14.50 6.55 23.29
CA THR A 41 14.70 5.38 24.17
C THR A 41 15.04 4.13 23.37
N ALA A 42 15.76 3.18 23.99
CA ALA A 42 16.03 1.87 23.38
C ALA A 42 14.74 1.13 22.98
N ALA A 43 13.66 1.29 23.76
CA ALA A 43 12.34 0.75 23.43
C ALA A 43 11.74 1.42 22.18
N GLY A 44 11.85 2.74 22.06
CA GLY A 44 11.41 3.50 20.88
C GLY A 44 12.20 3.17 19.62
N LEU A 45 13.52 2.99 19.73
CA LEU A 45 14.36 2.54 18.61
C LEU A 45 13.94 1.14 18.11
N LYS A 46 13.73 0.19 19.02
CA LYS A 46 13.25 -1.16 18.69
C LYS A 46 11.84 -1.15 18.08
N GLU A 47 10.95 -0.30 18.60
CA GLU A 47 9.60 -0.12 18.05
C GLU A 47 9.64 0.42 16.62
N ARG A 48 10.50 1.42 16.35
CA ARG A 48 10.72 1.98 15.00
C ARG A 48 11.25 0.92 14.04
N GLU A 49 12.27 0.17 14.44
CA GLU A 49 12.86 -0.88 13.60
C GLU A 49 11.82 -1.95 13.24
N ARG A 50 11.04 -2.41 14.23
CA ARG A 50 9.94 -3.35 13.99
C ARG A 50 8.92 -2.79 13.02
N ARG A 51 8.51 -1.53 13.20
CA ARG A 51 7.54 -0.87 12.33
C ARG A 51 8.07 -0.71 10.91
N ASN A 52 9.33 -0.31 10.75
CA ASN A 52 9.98 -0.18 9.44
C ASN A 52 10.03 -1.51 8.71
N LYS A 53 10.37 -2.60 9.41
CA LYS A 53 10.33 -3.95 8.83
C LYS A 53 8.93 -4.32 8.35
N GLN A 54 7.90 -4.06 9.16
CA GLN A 54 6.50 -4.31 8.78
C GLN A 54 6.05 -3.45 7.59
N ILE A 55 6.54 -2.21 7.50
CA ILE A 55 6.28 -1.32 6.36
C ILE A 55 6.88 -1.91 5.09
N ASP A 56 8.12 -2.40 5.15
CA ASP A 56 8.78 -3.01 4.00
C ASP A 56 8.15 -4.35 3.59
N ASP A 57 7.71 -5.16 4.57
CA ASP A 57 6.90 -6.35 4.30
C ASP A 57 5.60 -5.98 3.58
N LYS A 58 4.91 -4.92 4.04
CA LYS A 58 3.67 -4.45 3.40
C LYS A 58 3.90 -3.92 1.98
N LYS A 59 5.03 -3.27 1.70
CA LYS A 59 5.38 -2.85 0.33
C LYS A 59 5.55 -4.06 -0.60
N ARG A 60 6.19 -5.13 -0.13
CA ARG A 60 6.30 -6.38 -0.89
C ARG A 60 4.92 -6.99 -1.15
N GLU A 61 4.09 -7.08 -0.12
CA GLU A 61 2.71 -7.58 -0.23
C GLU A 61 1.87 -6.80 -1.27
N LEU A 62 2.09 -5.49 -1.40
CA LEU A 62 1.40 -4.68 -2.42
C LEU A 62 1.81 -5.10 -3.84
N ASP A 63 3.12 -5.28 -4.08
CA ASP A 63 3.61 -5.68 -5.40
C ASP A 63 3.18 -7.12 -5.75
N ASP A 64 3.31 -8.04 -4.79
CA ASP A 64 2.95 -9.44 -4.96
C ASP A 64 1.44 -9.63 -5.26
N ASN A 65 0.57 -8.88 -4.57
CA ASN A 65 -0.88 -9.09 -4.68
C ASN A 65 -1.57 -8.15 -5.67
N CYS A 66 -1.10 -6.90 -5.78
CA CYS A 66 -1.75 -5.88 -6.62
C CYS A 66 -0.88 -5.46 -7.82
N GLY A 67 0.38 -5.89 -7.91
CA GLY A 67 1.32 -5.48 -8.95
C GLY A 67 0.89 -5.91 -10.35
N GLU A 68 0.30 -7.10 -10.50
CA GLU A 68 -0.23 -7.55 -11.80
C GLU A 68 -1.41 -6.68 -12.26
N ALA A 69 -2.37 -6.39 -11.36
CA ALA A 69 -3.48 -5.50 -11.65
C ALA A 69 -3.01 -4.09 -12.03
N TYR A 70 -1.96 -3.60 -11.36
CA TYR A 70 -1.34 -2.32 -11.68
C TYR A 70 -0.71 -2.33 -13.08
N LYS A 71 0.05 -3.38 -13.43
CA LYS A 71 0.66 -3.54 -14.75
C LYS A 71 -0.38 -3.64 -15.86
N ALA A 72 -1.49 -4.32 -15.62
CA ALA A 72 -2.61 -4.42 -16.56
C ALA A 72 -3.26 -3.04 -16.78
N TYR A 73 -3.50 -2.28 -15.71
CA TYR A 73 -4.01 -0.91 -15.80
C TYR A 73 -3.05 0.01 -16.54
N GLN A 74 -1.76 0.01 -16.18
CA GLN A 74 -0.73 0.81 -16.85
C GLN A 74 -0.61 0.47 -18.33
N SER A 75 -0.65 -0.82 -18.68
CA SER A 75 -0.54 -1.26 -20.08
C SER A 75 -1.73 -0.79 -20.93
N CYS A 76 -2.91 -0.66 -20.34
CA CYS A 76 -4.09 -0.12 -21.03
C CYS A 76 -4.00 1.41 -21.25
N LEU A 77 -3.32 2.12 -20.34
CA LEU A 77 -3.14 3.57 -20.43
C LEU A 77 -2.02 4.02 -21.35
N LYS A 78 -1.05 3.13 -21.62
CA LYS A 78 0.01 3.35 -22.61
C LYS A 78 -0.56 3.30 -24.02
#